data_AF-A0AAV2VJ16-F1
#
_entry.id   AF-A0AAV2VJ16-F1
#
_cell.length_a   1.000
_cell.length_b   1.000
_cell.length_c   1.000
_cell.angle_alpha   90.00
_cell.angle_beta   90.00
_cell.angle_gamma   90.00
#
_symmetry.space_group_name_H-M   'P 1'
#
loop_
_entity.id
_entity.type
_entity.pdbx_description
1 polymer ?
#
loop_
_entity_poly.entity_id
_entity_poly.type
_entity_poly.pdbx_seq_one_letter_code
_entity_poly.pdbx_strand_id
1 'polypeptide(L)'
;MANCSCCGKRLNLSLKTSDGRFKSCPRCSSTHGEYHVFLPYPGMFGTSEARVSDTNPDGIQSYCIDCRKLDKQESSKVYKNYTTCNNINK
;
A
#
# COMPACT_ATOMS: atom_id res chain seq x y z
N MET A 1 13.19 -5.87 8.25
CA MET A 1 11.93 -5.18 7.90
C MET A 1 11.24 -4.72 9.17
N ALA A 2 10.78 -3.47 9.20
CA ALA A 2 10.04 -2.91 10.33
C ALA A 2 8.55 -3.32 10.32
N ASN A 3 7.94 -3.31 11.51
CA ASN A 3 6.52 -3.57 11.74
C ASN A 3 5.78 -2.25 11.92
N CYS A 4 4.50 -2.23 11.55
CA CYS A 4 3.62 -1.10 11.76
C CYS A 4 3.28 -0.95 13.24
N SER A 5 3.54 0.21 13.84
CA SER A 5 3.27 0.46 15.26
C SER A 5 1.77 0.45 15.60
N CYS A 6 0.90 0.64 14.61
CA CYS A 6 -0.57 0.67 14.78
C CYS A 6 -1.21 -0.73 14.77
N CYS A 7 -0.78 -1.63 13.89
CA CYS A 7 -1.42 -2.94 13.70
C CYS A 7 -0.50 -4.14 13.91
N GLY A 8 0.79 -3.92 14.22
CA GLY A 8 1.80 -4.95 14.46
C GLY A 8 2.25 -5.74 13.22
N LYS A 9 1.59 -5.56 12.07
CA LYS A 9 1.93 -6.27 10.81
C LYS A 9 3.14 -5.63 10.12
N ARG A 10 3.90 -6.42 9.34
CA ARG A 10 5.07 -5.95 8.60
C ARG A 10 4.72 -4.84 7.60
N LEU A 11 5.54 -3.80 7.51
CA LEU A 11 5.30 -2.63 6.64
C LEU A 11 5.32 -2.97 5.14
N ASN A 12 6.01 -4.03 4.74
CA ASN A 12 6.04 -4.49 3.35
C ASN A 12 4.83 -5.36 2.95
N LEU A 13 3.84 -5.52 3.83
CA LEU A 13 2.58 -6.18 3.48
C LEU A 13 1.58 -5.18 2.91
N SER A 14 0.89 -5.59 1.85
CA SER A 14 -0.26 -4.85 1.32
C SER A 14 -1.50 -5.28 2.07
N LEU A 15 -2.18 -4.33 2.70
CA LEU A 15 -3.37 -4.51 3.50
C LEU A 15 -4.52 -3.73 2.87
N LYS A 16 -5.74 -4.25 2.96
CA LYS A 16 -6.95 -3.52 2.58
C LYS A 16 -7.70 -3.14 3.85
N THR A 17 -8.33 -1.97 3.87
CA THR A 17 -9.25 -1.62 4.95
C THR A 17 -10.50 -2.49 4.89
N SER A 18 -11.20 -2.65 6.01
CA SER A 18 -12.42 -3.46 6.12
C SER A 18 -13.56 -2.94 5.24
N ASP A 19 -13.66 -1.62 5.07
CA ASP A 19 -14.60 -0.97 4.15
C ASP A 19 -14.20 -1.12 2.67
N GLY A 20 -13.02 -1.68 2.38
CA GLY A 20 -12.50 -1.90 1.05
C GLY A 20 -12.11 -0.64 0.29
N ARG A 21 -12.21 0.56 0.88
CA ARG A 21 -11.99 1.85 0.21
C ARG A 21 -10.53 2.23 0.09
N PHE A 22 -9.67 1.68 0.94
CA PHE A 22 -8.25 1.99 0.96
C PHE A 22 -7.40 0.73 0.97
N LYS A 23 -6.20 0.86 0.43
CA LYS A 23 -5.19 -0.21 0.42
C LYS A 23 -3.82 0.36 0.73
N SER A 24 -3.02 -0.37 1.50
CA SER A 24 -1.67 0.04 1.83
C SER A 24 -0.69 -0.29 0.70
N CYS A 25 0.17 0.67 0.38
CA CYS A 25 1.28 0.46 -0.53
C CYS A 25 2.50 -0.01 0.27
N PRO A 26 3.06 -1.20 0.00
CA PRO A 26 4.22 -1.71 0.73
C PRO A 26 5.43 -0.77 0.66
N ARG A 27 5.65 -0.10 -0.47
CA ARG A 27 6.77 0.83 -0.63
C ARG A 27 6.58 2.12 0.14
N CYS A 28 5.41 2.75 0.06
CA CYS A 28 5.09 3.93 0.88
C CYS A 28 5.22 3.62 2.38
N SER A 29 4.69 2.47 2.80
CA SER A 29 4.76 2.01 4.19
C SER A 29 6.19 1.74 4.63
N SER A 30 6.99 1.07 3.80
CA SER A 30 8.40 0.81 4.09
C SER A 30 9.24 2.09 4.13
N THR A 31 8.95 3.06 3.25
CA THR A 31 9.62 4.38 3.28
C THR A 31 9.20 5.21 4.49
N HIS A 32 7.94 5.15 4.91
CA HIS A 32 7.50 5.80 6.15
C HIS A 32 8.21 5.20 7.37
N GLY A 33 8.41 3.87 7.39
CA GLY A 33 9.20 3.19 8.41
C GLY A 33 8.51 2.95 9.75
N GLU A 34 7.31 3.48 9.98
CA GLU A 34 6.59 3.35 11.27
C GLU A 34 5.14 2.89 11.09
N TYR A 35 4.42 3.41 10.09
CA TYR A 35 3.02 3.06 9.85
C TYR A 35 2.76 2.59 8.42
N HIS A 36 1.76 1.72 8.24
CA HIS A 36 1.21 1.47 6.92
C HIS A 36 0.62 2.76 6.36
N VAL A 37 0.87 3.00 5.08
CA VAL A 37 0.36 4.17 4.36
C VAL A 37 -0.69 3.70 3.38
N PHE A 38 -1.91 4.21 3.56
CA PHE A 38 -3.12 3.80 2.86
C PHE A 38 -3.51 4.81 1.80
N LEU A 39 -3.71 4.32 0.58
CA LEU A 39 -4.11 5.10 -0.58
C LEU A 39 -5.50 4.67 -1.05
N PRO A 40 -6.26 5.57 -1.69
CA PRO A 40 -7.56 5.24 -2.29
C PRO A 40 -7.47 4.01 -3.22
N TYR A 41 -8.33 3.05 -2.94
CA TYR A 41 -8.46 1.81 -3.70
C TYR A 41 -9.78 1.83 -4.50
N PRO A 42 -9.80 1.33 -5.75
CA PRO A 42 -8.68 0.76 -6.51
C PRO A 42 -7.83 1.81 -7.27
N GLY A 43 -8.27 3.07 -7.33
CA GLY A 43 -7.76 4.08 -8.24
C GLY A 43 -6.24 4.31 -8.21
N MET A 44 -5.61 4.29 -7.02
CA MET A 44 -4.16 4.54 -6.91
C MET A 44 -3.29 3.33 -7.22
N PHE A 45 -3.86 2.16 -7.48
CA PHE A 45 -3.11 0.91 -7.70
C PHE A 45 -3.20 0.43 -9.14
N GLY A 46 -4.39 0.53 -9.73
CA GLY A 46 -4.68 -0.05 -11.04
C GLY A 46 -4.61 -1.58 -11.05
N THR A 47 -4.83 -2.14 -12.22
CA THR A 47 -4.93 -3.58 -12.47
C THR A 47 -3.98 -4.02 -13.58
N SER A 48 -3.72 -5.32 -13.69
CA SER A 48 -3.08 -5.94 -14.85
C SER A 48 -3.45 -7.41 -14.95
N GLU A 49 -3.60 -7.93 -16.17
CA GLU A 49 -3.88 -9.34 -16.43
C GLU A 49 -2.84 -10.28 -15.78
N ALA A 50 -1.55 -9.92 -15.80
CA ALA A 50 -0.48 -10.71 -15.17
C ALA A 50 -0.60 -10.85 -13.64
N ARG A 51 -1.52 -10.13 -12.99
CA ARG A 51 -1.79 -10.22 -11.55
C ARG A 51 -3.12 -10.90 -11.26
N VAL A 52 -3.87 -11.30 -12.29
CA VAL A 52 -5.13 -12.03 -12.14
C VAL A 52 -4.82 -13.44 -11.63
N SER A 53 -5.50 -13.82 -10.55
CA SER A 53 -5.46 -15.16 -9.96
C SER A 53 -6.77 -15.42 -9.22
N ASP A 54 -7.03 -16.66 -8.82
CA ASP A 54 -8.25 -17.01 -8.04
C ASP A 54 -8.42 -16.15 -6.78
N THR A 55 -7.32 -15.73 -6.18
CA THR A 55 -7.27 -14.88 -4.97
C THR A 55 -7.14 -13.38 -5.26
N ASN A 56 -7.01 -12.98 -6.53
CA ASN A 56 -6.94 -11.59 -6.99
C ASN A 56 -7.59 -11.48 -8.39
N PRO A 57 -8.91 -11.72 -8.50
CA PRO A 57 -9.59 -11.84 -9.79
C PRO A 57 -9.53 -10.53 -10.60
N ASP A 58 -9.50 -9.39 -9.92
CA ASP A 58 -9.40 -8.07 -10.57
C ASP A 58 -7.97 -7.74 -11.03
N GLY A 59 -6.98 -8.56 -10.71
CA GLY A 59 -5.58 -8.33 -11.07
C GLY A 59 -4.97 -7.07 -10.45
N ILE A 60 -5.38 -6.71 -9.23
CA ILE A 60 -4.92 -5.47 -8.57
C ILE A 60 -3.43 -5.53 -8.27
N GLN A 61 -2.75 -4.40 -8.47
CA GLN A 61 -1.34 -4.23 -8.13
C GLN A 61 -1.10 -4.12 -6.62
N SER A 62 0.04 -4.66 -6.16
CA SER A 62 0.45 -4.53 -4.75
C SER A 62 0.91 -3.11 -4.41
N TYR A 63 1.63 -2.47 -5.31
CA TYR A 63 2.16 -1.12 -5.16
C TYR A 63 1.26 -0.09 -5.85
N CYS A 64 1.25 1.14 -5.35
CA CYS A 64 0.56 2.23 -6.04
C CYS A 64 1.26 2.59 -7.36
N ILE A 65 0.52 3.22 -8.28
CA ILE A 65 0.95 3.58 -9.62
C ILE A 65 2.27 4.36 -9.59
N ASP A 66 2.40 5.31 -8.67
CA ASP A 66 3.61 6.12 -8.54
C ASP A 66 4.81 5.29 -8.08
N CYS A 67 4.64 4.45 -7.06
CA CYS A 67 5.72 3.60 -6.54
C CYS A 67 6.19 2.52 -7.53
N ARG A 68 5.33 2.14 -8.49
CA ARG A 68 5.67 1.20 -9.58
C ARG A 68 6.61 1.81 -10.61
N LYS A 69 6.63 3.14 -10.74
CA LYS A 69 7.49 3.87 -11.69
C LYS A 69 8.90 4.14 -11.14
N LEU A 70 9.10 3.93 -9.84
CA LEU A 70 10.36 4.22 -9.16
C LEU A 70 11.36 3.06 -9.30
N ASP A 71 12.64 3.39 -9.48
CA ASP A 71 13.75 2.42 -9.50
C ASP A 71 13.85 1.64 -8.20
N LYS A 72 14.32 0.39 -8.20
CA LYS A 72 14.23 -0.55 -7.04
C LYS A 72 14.65 0.01 -5.67
N GLN A 73 15.60 0.93 -5.61
CA GLN A 73 16.15 1.47 -4.36
C GLN A 73 15.62 2.85 -3.99
N GLU A 74 14.78 3.46 -4.83
CA GLU A 74 14.28 4.80 -4.59
C GLU A 74 13.21 4.83 -3.48
N SER A 75 13.27 5.84 -2.61
CA SER A 75 12.26 6.03 -1.58
C SER A 75 10.98 6.63 -2.16
N SER A 76 9.82 6.17 -1.68
CA SER A 76 8.56 6.81 -2.05
C SER A 76 8.53 8.25 -1.57
N LYS A 77 8.08 9.19 -2.41
CA LYS A 77 7.72 10.57 -1.98
C LYS A 77 6.23 10.68 -1.66
N VAL A 78 5.46 9.74 -2.20
CA VAL A 78 3.99 9.67 -2.17
C VAL A 78 3.49 9.50 -0.74
N TYR A 79 4.26 8.83 0.13
CA TYR A 79 3.79 8.47 1.48
C TYR A 79 3.38 9.67 2.35
N LYS A 80 3.91 10.87 2.07
CA LYS A 80 3.62 12.10 2.82
C LYS A 80 2.21 12.65 2.56
N ASN A 81 1.59 12.25 1.45
CA ASN A 81 0.32 12.81 0.99
C ASN A 81 -0.91 11.97 1.40
N TYR A 82 -0.70 10.85 2.11
CA TYR A 82 -1.75 9.87 2.37
C TYR A 82 -1.82 9.47 3.84
N THR A 83 -2.99 8.97 4.21
CA THR A 83 -3.32 8.60 5.59
C THR A 83 -2.53 7.37 6.04
N THR A 84 -2.06 7.42 7.28
CA THR A 84 -1.35 6.31 7.93
C THR A 84 -2.30 5.43 8.72
N CYS A 85 -1.88 4.21 9.07
CA CYS A 85 -2.66 3.27 9.87
C CYS A 85 -3.22 3.90 11.16
N ASN A 86 -2.43 4.73 11.85
CA ASN A 86 -2.85 5.37 13.10
C ASN A 86 -3.96 6.44 12.90
N ASN A 87 -4.13 6.92 11.66
CA ASN A 87 -5.09 7.99 11.33
C ASN A 87 -6.27 7.49 10.48
N ILE A 88 -6.23 6.26 9.95
CA ILE A 88 -7.31 5.75 9.10
C ILE A 88 -8.46 5.11 9.87
N ASN A 89 -8.24 4.77 11.14
CA ASN A 89 -9.24 4.17 12.04
C ASN A 89 -9.80 5.17 13.08
N LYS A 90 -9.52 6.47 12.91
CA LYS A 90 -10.10 7.55 13.71
C LYS A 90 -11.24 8.19 12.92
#